data_AF-A0A2E4JTB6-F1
#
_entry.id   AF-A0A2E4JTB6-F1
#
_cell.length_a   1.000
_cell.length_b   1.000
_cell.length_c   1.000
_cell.angle_alpha   90.00
_cell.angle_beta   90.00
_cell.angle_gamma   90.00
#
_symmetry.space_group_name_H-M   'P 1'
#
loop_
_entity.id
_entity.type
_entity.pdbx_description
1 polymer ?
#
loop_
_entity_poly.entity_id
_entity_poly.type
_entity_poly.pdbx_seq_one_letter_code
_entity_poly.pdbx_strand_id
1 'polypeptide(L)' 'MLDKFRIIPRLVMLAYCWAFYASVNWFMNLSNPTNSQAMFISTIVGAGAAFFGLYVGKPGANVPKGMK' A
#
# COMPACT_ATOMS: atom_id res chain seq x y z
N MET A 1 -23.85 -5.23 18.06
CA MET A 1 -23.94 -4.28 16.94
C MET A 1 -22.60 -4.26 16.24
N LEU A 2 -22.45 -5.12 15.22
CA LEU A 2 -21.26 -5.18 14.39
C LEU A 2 -21.29 -3.93 13.51
N ASP A 3 -20.38 -2.98 13.73
CA ASP A 3 -20.23 -1.78 12.89
C ASP A 3 -19.88 -2.23 11.45
N LYS A 4 -20.93 -2.40 10.64
CA LYS A 4 -20.90 -2.94 9.28
C LYS A 4 -19.98 -2.13 8.33
N PHE A 5 -19.59 -0.93 8.75
CA PHE A 5 -18.73 -0.01 8.00
C PHE A 5 -17.22 -0.13 8.29
N ARG A 6 -16.78 -0.88 9.33
CA ARG A 6 -15.35 -1.05 9.64
C ARG A 6 -14.69 -2.24 8.95
N ILE A 7 -15.48 -3.12 8.36
CA ILE A 7 -15.00 -4.31 7.62
C ILE A 7 -14.51 -3.92 6.22
N ILE A 8 -15.17 -2.97 5.57
CA ILE A 8 -14.81 -2.53 4.20
C ILE A 8 -13.37 -2.01 4.14
N PRO A 9 -12.91 -1.08 5.01
CA PRO A 9 -11.51 -0.61 4.99
C PRO A 9 -10.50 -1.74 5.24
N ARG A 10 -10.84 -2.71 6.10
CA ARG A 10 -9.97 -3.85 6.40
C ARG A 10 -9.86 -4.83 5.23
N LEU A 11 -10.97 -5.11 4.56
CA LEU A 11 -10.99 -5.94 3.36
C LEU A 11 -10.23 -5.29 2.21
N VAL A 12 -10.32 -3.96 2.06
CA VAL A 12 -9.52 -3.22 1.07
C VAL A 12 -8.03 -3.31 1.39
N MET A 13 -7.63 -3.19 2.66
CA MET A 13 -6.23 -3.41 3.09
C MET A 13 -5.74 -4.83 2.75
N LEU A 14 -6.55 -5.86 3.03
CA LEU A 14 -6.18 -7.24 2.71
C LEU A 14 -6.08 -7.47 1.19
N ALA A 15 -7.05 -6.97 0.42
CA ALA A 15 -7.02 -7.04 -1.03
C ALA A 15 -5.80 -6.32 -1.61
N TYR A 16 -5.40 -5.19 -1.01
CA TYR A 16 -4.21 -4.45 -1.40
C TYR A 16 -2.92 -5.24 -1.11
N CYS A 17 -2.79 -5.86 0.07
CA CYS A 17 -1.65 -6.73 0.37
C CYS A 17 -1.56 -7.92 -0.59
N TRP A 18 -2.71 -8.50 -0.97
CA TRP A 18 -2.75 -9.60 -1.94
C TRP A 18 -2.33 -9.14 -3.34
N ALA A 19 -2.87 -8.01 -3.82
CA ALA A 19 -2.51 -7.43 -5.12
C ALA A 19 -1.02 -7.03 -5.18
N PHE A 20 -0.48 -6.51 -4.08
CA PHE A 20 0.94 -6.20 -3.93
C PHE A 20 1.81 -7.45 -4.09
N TYR A 21 1.50 -8.49 -3.31
CA TYR A 21 2.23 -9.76 -3.36
C TYR A 21 2.18 -10.38 -4.77
N ALA A 22 1.00 -10.41 -5.38
CA ALA A 22 0.84 -10.93 -6.74
C ALA A 22 1.64 -10.13 -7.78
N SER A 23 1.65 -8.79 -7.68
CA SER A 23 2.39 -7.93 -8.59
C SER A 23 3.90 -8.10 -8.46
N VAL A 24 4.41 -8.19 -7.22
CA VAL A 24 5.83 -8.47 -6.95
C VAL A 24 6.22 -9.85 -7.44
N ASN A 25 5.41 -10.87 -7.15
CA ASN A 25 5.68 -12.24 -7.58
C ASN A 25 5.67 -12.38 -9.12
N TRP A 26 4.76 -11.67 -9.80
CA TRP A 26 4.78 -11.56 -11.25
C TRP A 26 6.07 -10.92 -11.75
N PHE A 27 6.48 -9.77 -11.19
CA PHE A 27 7.69 -9.05 -11.60
C PHE A 27 8.97 -9.88 -11.39
N MET A 28 9.06 -10.60 -10.28
CA MET A 28 10.20 -11.48 -9.97
C MET A 28 10.28 -12.71 -10.87
N ASN A 29 9.18 -13.10 -11.52
CA ASN A 29 9.13 -14.24 -12.42
C ASN A 29 9.40 -13.85 -13.89
N LEU A 30 9.64 -12.57 -14.19
CA LEU A 30 9.99 -12.15 -15.54
C LEU A 30 11.45 -12.50 -15.85
N SER A 31 11.66 -13.12 -17.02
CA SER A 31 13.00 -13.46 -17.51
C SER A 31 13.82 -12.24 -17.93
N ASN A 32 13.17 -11.15 -18.34
CA ASN A 32 13.83 -9.90 -18.72
C ASN A 32 13.00 -8.69 -18.22
N PRO A 33 13.18 -8.29 -16.95
CA PRO A 33 12.42 -7.18 -16.37
C PRO A 33 12.82 -5.83 -16.98
N THR A 34 11.83 -5.01 -17.32
CA THR A 34 12.05 -3.68 -17.89
C THR A 34 11.94 -2.56 -16.85
N ASN A 35 12.55 -1.41 -17.13
CA ASN A 35 12.46 -0.24 -16.26
C ASN A 35 11.01 0.27 -16.07
N SER A 36 10.14 0.11 -17.08
CA SER A 36 8.74 0.50 -16.97
C SER A 36 7.96 -0.41 -16.01
N GLN A 37 8.28 -1.71 -15.98
CA GLN A 37 7.67 -2.66 -15.04
C GLN A 37 8.18 -2.43 -13.61
N ALA A 38 9.46 -2.10 -13.44
CA ALA A 38 10.01 -1.71 -12.15
C ALA A 38 9.33 -0.43 -11.61
N MET A 39 9.08 0.56 -12.47
CA MET A 39 8.34 1.78 -12.11
C MET A 39 6.89 1.51 -11.73
N PHE A 40 6.23 0.54 -12.37
CA PHE A 40 4.89 0.10 -11.99
C PHE A 40 4.88 -0.48 -10.56
N ILE A 41 5.80 -1.39 -10.25
CA ILE A 41 5.93 -1.96 -8.89
C ILE A 41 6.25 -0.85 -7.87
N SER A 42 7.18 0.05 -8.19
CA SER A 42 7.54 1.19 -7.31
C SER A 42 6.34 2.10 -7.00
N THR A 43 5.52 2.39 -8.01
CA THR A 43 4.31 3.22 -7.85
C THR A 43 3.28 2.54 -6.94
N ILE A 44 3.09 1.22 -7.11
CA ILE A 44 2.22 0.44 -6.23
C ILE A 44 2.75 0.52 -4.80
N VAL A 45 4.03 0.21 -4.56
CA VAL A 45 4.67 0.26 -3.22
C VAL A 45 4.50 1.63 -2.56
N GLY A 46 4.78 2.71 -3.29
CA GLY A 46 4.68 4.08 -2.81
C GLY A 46 3.25 4.47 -2.40
N ALA A 47 2.26 4.09 -3.21
CA ALA A 47 0.85 4.29 -2.86
C ALA A 47 0.46 3.50 -1.59
N GLY A 48 0.97 2.28 -1.41
CA GLY A 48 0.72 1.45 -0.23
C GLY A 48 1.22 2.06 1.06
N ALA A 49 2.42 2.64 1.05
CA ALA A 49 2.98 3.33 2.20
C ALA A 49 2.13 4.54 2.61
N ALA A 50 1.60 5.30 1.65
CA ALA A 50 0.70 6.42 1.90
C ALA A 50 -0.64 5.96 2.51
N PHE A 51 -1.27 4.92 1.94
CA PHE A 51 -2.52 4.37 2.48
C PHE A 51 -2.35 3.78 3.88
N PHE A 52 -1.25 3.06 4.13
CA PHE A 52 -0.95 2.54 5.45
C PHE A 52 -0.75 3.69 6.44
N GLY A 53 0.04 4.71 6.08
CA GLY A 53 0.23 5.91 6.91
C GLY A 53 -1.08 6.63 7.26
N LEU A 54 -2.03 6.70 6.34
CA LEU A 54 -3.36 7.25 6.59
C LEU A 54 -4.25 6.33 7.46
N TYR A 55 -4.06 5.01 7.38
CA TYR A 55 -4.83 4.01 8.12
C TYR A 55 -4.37 3.84 9.58
N VAL A 56 -3.05 3.86 9.84
CA VAL A 56 -2.47 3.87 11.21
C VAL A 56 -2.31 5.28 11.79
N GLY A 57 -2.36 6.31 10.96
CA GLY A 57 -2.31 7.70 11.40
C GLY A 57 -3.49 8.07 12.28
N LYS A 58 -3.24 8.43 13.55
CA LYS A 58 -4.27 9.02 14.41
C LYS A 58 -4.74 10.35 13.82
N PRO A 59 -6.05 10.64 13.79
CA PRO A 59 -6.52 12.02 13.60
C PRO A 59 -5.88 12.87 14.71
N GLY A 60 -5.01 13.81 14.35
CA GLY A 60 -4.30 14.68 15.29
C GLY A 60 -2.88 14.26 15.70
N ALA A 61 -2.24 13.28 15.04
CA ALA A 61 -0.81 13.06 15.24
C ALA A 61 -0.02 14.27 14.71
N ASN A 62 0.53 15.08 15.62
CA ASN A 62 1.38 16.21 15.27
C ASN A 62 2.55 15.72 14.42
N VAL A 63 2.65 16.22 13.19
CA VAL A 63 3.83 16.03 12.34
C VAL A 63 5.05 16.50 13.16
N PRO A 64 6.08 15.66 13.38
CA PRO A 64 7.27 16.09 14.08
C PRO A 64 7.87 17.30 13.37
N LYS A 65 7.86 18.45 14.06
CA LYS A 65 8.37 19.72 13.54
C LYS A 65 9.90 19.62 13.42
N GLY A 66 10.40 19.26 12.24
CA GLY A 66 11.85 19.18 12.02
C GLY A 66 12.34 18.58 10.71
N MET A 67 11.49 17.92 9.92
CA MET A 67 11.92 17.40 8.61
C MET A 67 11.60 18.43 7.52
N LYS A 68 12.49 19.42 7.39
CA LYS A 68 12.63 20.28 6.21
C LYS A 68 13.89 19.89 5.47
#